data_AF-A0A520F4D4-F1
#
_entry.id   AF-A0A520F4D4-F1
#
_cell.length_a   1.000
_cell.length_b   1.000
_cell.length_c   1.000
_cell.angle_alpha   90.00
_cell.angle_beta   90.00
_cell.angle_gamma   90.00
#
_symmetry.space_group_name_H-M   'P 1'
#
loop_
_entity.id
_entity.type
_entity.pdbx_description
1 polymer ?
#
loop_
_entity_poly.entity_id
_entity_poly.type
_entity_poly.pdbx_seq_one_letter_code
_entity_poly.pdbx_strand_id
1 'polypeptide(L)'
;MAEDPLLDHRRRLPRVRQLGGGRPRRPHHLEHPRHHLPAGQLHLDRSQDLLGRRVGDGRARCRNPRTRPRSTPGADRDRGLAQRAGDGRVLRAHHSSKRSTRPPNRHLTSASNRARRRLRRLRGLHRLHDRHLDPIMRATDNSMNATEKNLPTVTFVGIGAIGMPMAHRLVSRGYDVAAVDPNPASRARAEADGMQSFDDMAATPVSDVVLVLVATGQQLLDTVKAGTANRQVDHQTWVICSTVGPRAAKEAAKMLTESGAAVVDAPVTGGVPGAEKGMLRFLTAGETTSVEALRDLFAALGEVALVSDRPGDGQATKIVNQLCSSVHLAAAAEAIALATHLGLDPVKTVGIISGGSGASWFFDERGPRMAELGTVPDVLTRLAILAKGNGLVHEEAAEHGAHVPLLEAAKKQYQRAAELGLLEADDSQIIRTYLT
;
A
#
# COMPACT_ATOMS: atom_id res chain seq x y z
N MET A 1 -19.22 -49.94 -21.50
CA MET A 1 -18.43 -51.19 -21.44
C MET A 1 -17.75 -51.35 -22.77
N ALA A 2 -16.50 -51.84 -22.77
CA ALA A 2 -15.57 -51.88 -23.92
C ALA A 2 -15.24 -50.50 -24.52
N GLU A 3 -14.09 -50.32 -25.17
CA GLU A 3 -12.69 -50.57 -24.77
C GLU A 3 -11.79 -49.88 -25.83
N ASP A 4 -10.67 -49.27 -25.42
CA ASP A 4 -9.80 -48.49 -26.31
C ASP A 4 -8.31 -48.79 -26.01
N PRO A 5 -7.55 -49.43 -26.93
CA PRO A 5 -6.17 -49.86 -26.65
C PRO A 5 -5.12 -49.23 -27.58
N LEU A 6 -4.40 -48.20 -27.11
CA LEU A 6 -3.12 -47.77 -27.70
C LEU A 6 -2.03 -47.56 -26.64
N LEU A 7 -0.78 -47.81 -27.03
CA LEU A 7 0.32 -48.22 -26.14
C LEU A 7 1.50 -47.23 -26.03
N ASP A 8 2.16 -47.35 -24.87
CA ASP A 8 3.48 -46.83 -24.45
C ASP A 8 4.49 -46.46 -25.56
N HIS A 9 5.08 -45.26 -25.45
CA HIS A 9 6.30 -44.86 -26.17
C HIS A 9 7.35 -44.16 -25.27
N ARG A 10 7.90 -44.88 -24.29
CA ARG A 10 9.18 -44.51 -23.63
C ARG A 10 10.36 -44.49 -24.63
N ARG A 11 10.86 -43.31 -24.99
CA ARG A 11 12.09 -43.17 -25.80
C ARG A 11 13.37 -43.49 -25.01
N ARG A 12 14.33 -44.15 -25.66
CA ARG A 12 15.67 -44.48 -25.13
C ARG A 12 16.74 -43.49 -25.63
N LEU A 13 17.78 -43.28 -24.82
CA LEU A 13 19.02 -42.59 -25.24
C LEU A 13 20.08 -43.61 -25.71
N PRO A 14 20.91 -43.28 -26.72
CA PRO A 14 22.00 -44.14 -27.21
C PRO A 14 23.30 -43.98 -26.39
N ARG A 15 24.16 -45.02 -26.41
CA ARG A 15 25.53 -45.00 -25.88
C ARG A 15 26.56 -44.87 -27.02
N VAL A 16 27.67 -44.18 -26.76
CA VAL A 16 28.91 -44.24 -27.59
C VAL A 16 30.12 -44.52 -26.66
N ARG A 17 31.25 -44.95 -27.25
CA ARG A 17 32.35 -45.71 -26.60
C ARG A 17 33.35 -44.88 -25.78
N GLN A 18 34.04 -45.57 -24.86
CA GLN A 18 35.29 -45.14 -24.22
C GLN A 18 36.52 -45.42 -25.10
N LEU A 19 37.57 -44.59 -25.00
CA LEU A 19 38.98 -44.92 -25.23
C LEU A 19 39.89 -44.00 -24.38
N GLY A 20 41.11 -44.46 -24.07
CA GLY A 20 42.22 -43.60 -23.62
C GLY A 20 42.25 -43.26 -22.12
N GLY A 21 43.20 -43.85 -21.37
CA GLY A 21 43.36 -43.59 -19.94
C GLY A 21 44.36 -42.48 -19.59
N GLY A 22 44.26 -41.96 -18.36
CA GLY A 22 45.23 -41.05 -17.75
C GLY A 22 44.97 -40.89 -16.25
N ARG A 23 45.98 -41.08 -15.39
CA ARG A 23 45.85 -40.89 -13.94
C ARG A 23 46.03 -39.40 -13.58
N PRO A 24 45.10 -38.75 -12.85
CA PRO A 24 45.33 -37.40 -12.35
C PRO A 24 46.38 -37.39 -11.24
N ARG A 25 47.39 -36.50 -11.36
CA ARG A 25 48.30 -36.15 -10.26
C ARG A 25 47.65 -35.08 -9.37
N ARG A 26 47.94 -35.09 -8.06
CA ARG A 26 47.53 -34.02 -7.15
C ARG A 26 48.31 -32.73 -7.46
N PRO A 27 47.66 -31.55 -7.47
CA PRO A 27 48.35 -30.27 -7.25
C PRO A 27 48.88 -30.18 -5.82
N HIS A 28 49.93 -29.38 -5.62
CA HIS A 28 50.54 -29.17 -4.31
C HIS A 28 49.88 -28.01 -3.53
N HIS A 29 50.14 -27.96 -2.22
CA HIS A 29 50.02 -26.71 -1.48
C HIS A 29 50.92 -25.64 -2.10
N LEU A 30 50.42 -24.41 -2.21
CA LEU A 30 51.22 -23.21 -2.42
C LEU A 30 50.84 -22.21 -1.33
N GLU A 31 51.87 -21.60 -0.73
CA GLU A 31 51.73 -20.73 0.43
C GLU A 31 51.41 -19.28 0.02
N HIS A 32 50.82 -18.51 0.94
CA HIS A 32 50.42 -17.13 0.67
C HIS A 32 51.63 -16.19 0.50
N PRO A 33 51.74 -15.43 -0.61
CA PRO A 33 52.65 -14.30 -0.70
C PRO A 33 52.23 -13.20 0.28
N ARG A 34 53.15 -12.79 1.17
CA ARG A 34 52.94 -11.60 2.03
C ARG A 34 53.17 -10.34 1.21
N HIS A 35 52.12 -9.58 0.93
CA HIS A 35 52.28 -8.22 0.40
C HIS A 35 52.47 -7.22 1.54
N HIS A 36 53.55 -6.45 1.48
CA HIS A 36 53.78 -5.31 2.35
C HIS A 36 52.84 -4.15 1.96
N LEU A 37 52.21 -3.53 2.95
CA LEU A 37 51.55 -2.22 2.81
C LEU A 37 52.47 -1.15 3.42
N PRO A 38 52.73 -0.02 2.73
CA PRO A 38 53.41 1.13 3.32
C PRO A 38 52.51 1.82 4.36
N ALA A 39 53.11 2.39 5.41
CA ALA A 39 52.38 3.17 6.40
C ALA A 39 52.04 4.57 5.85
N GLY A 40 50.75 4.86 5.65
CA GLY A 40 50.21 6.20 5.40
C GLY A 40 49.81 6.89 6.70
N GLN A 41 50.07 8.20 6.81
CA GLN A 41 49.89 8.96 8.05
C GLN A 41 48.41 9.30 8.29
N LEU A 42 47.90 8.98 9.49
CA LEU A 42 46.67 9.54 10.03
C LEU A 42 47.01 10.72 10.94
N HIS A 43 46.82 11.95 10.46
CA HIS A 43 46.89 13.15 11.28
C HIS A 43 45.64 13.24 12.17
N LEU A 44 45.78 12.84 13.43
CA LEU A 44 44.83 13.17 14.49
C LEU A 44 45.15 14.57 15.02
N ASP A 45 44.39 15.58 14.59
CA ASP A 45 44.45 16.90 15.21
C ASP A 45 43.84 16.84 16.62
N ARG A 46 44.63 17.26 17.61
CA ARG A 46 44.23 17.45 19.00
C ARG A 46 44.63 18.85 19.44
N SER A 47 43.65 19.74 19.48
CA SER A 47 43.79 21.10 20.01
C SER A 47 43.00 21.26 21.32
N GLN A 48 43.68 20.94 22.43
CA GLN A 48 43.49 21.62 23.72
C GLN A 48 44.68 22.60 23.87
N ASP A 49 44.64 23.74 24.58
CA ASP A 49 43.62 24.32 25.48
C ASP A 49 43.69 25.88 25.32
N LEU A 50 43.61 26.84 26.26
CA LEU A 50 43.46 26.93 27.73
C LEU A 50 42.94 28.35 28.08
N LEU A 51 42.22 28.50 29.21
CA LEU A 51 41.95 29.76 29.97
C LEU A 51 40.92 30.80 29.43
N GLY A 52 40.16 31.43 30.36
CA GLY A 52 39.21 32.53 30.04
C GLY A 52 38.65 33.36 31.23
N ARG A 53 38.04 32.71 32.24
CA ARG A 53 37.46 33.29 33.51
C ARG A 53 36.08 34.01 33.46
N ARG A 54 35.45 34.03 34.65
CA ARG A 54 34.22 34.72 35.14
C ARG A 54 32.88 34.11 34.67
N VAL A 55 31.94 33.61 35.49
CA VAL A 55 31.52 33.72 36.92
C VAL A 55 30.43 34.77 37.23
N GLY A 56 29.32 34.29 37.82
CA GLY A 56 28.12 35.03 38.27
C GLY A 56 26.88 34.17 38.02
N ASP A 57 26.63 33.09 38.77
CA ASP A 57 25.97 33.01 40.10
C ASP A 57 24.50 33.52 40.09
N GLY A 58 23.58 32.68 40.56
CA GLY A 58 22.13 32.83 40.43
C GLY A 58 21.41 31.60 41.00
N ARG A 59 21.06 31.65 42.29
CA ARG A 59 20.76 30.46 43.11
C ARG A 59 19.28 30.29 43.40
N ALA A 60 18.81 29.04 43.37
CA ALA A 60 17.70 28.56 44.21
C ALA A 60 18.11 27.22 44.85
N ARG A 61 17.70 26.95 46.10
CA ARG A 61 18.30 25.86 46.91
C ARG A 61 17.35 24.70 47.21
N CYS A 62 17.93 23.52 47.09
CA CYS A 62 17.50 22.22 47.63
C CYS A 62 16.98 22.27 49.08
N ARG A 63 16.12 21.30 49.44
CA ARG A 63 16.18 20.61 50.75
C ARG A 63 15.42 19.28 50.77
N ASN A 64 16.16 18.18 50.98
CA ASN A 64 15.71 16.92 51.59
C ASN A 64 16.98 16.19 52.09
N PRO A 65 17.02 15.69 53.34
CA PRO A 65 17.68 14.39 53.56
C PRO A 65 17.16 13.53 54.74
N ARG A 66 17.54 12.24 54.68
CA ARG A 66 17.56 11.14 55.69
C ARG A 66 16.43 10.11 55.49
N THR A 67 16.63 8.83 55.16
CA THR A 67 17.68 7.78 55.40
C THR A 67 17.66 7.06 56.76
N ARG A 68 17.11 5.82 56.78
CA ARG A 68 17.82 4.55 57.16
C ARG A 68 16.90 3.30 57.03
N PRO A 69 17.43 2.07 56.82
CA PRO A 69 16.67 0.80 56.72
C PRO A 69 16.98 -0.23 57.85
N ARG A 70 16.43 -1.47 57.72
CA ARG A 70 16.51 -2.69 58.58
C ARG A 70 15.45 -2.74 59.72
N SER A 71 14.95 -3.90 60.19
CA SER A 71 15.16 -5.35 59.85
C SER A 71 14.02 -6.26 60.38
N THR A 72 13.88 -7.47 59.83
CA THR A 72 13.15 -8.66 60.38
C THR A 72 14.09 -9.48 61.30
N PRO A 73 13.63 -10.39 62.23
CA PRO A 73 13.07 -11.73 61.90
C PRO A 73 12.09 -12.37 62.95
N GLY A 74 11.64 -13.63 62.70
CA GLY A 74 10.88 -14.53 63.61
C GLY A 74 9.42 -14.77 63.16
N ALA A 75 8.91 -15.97 62.81
CA ALA A 75 8.81 -17.28 63.51
C ALA A 75 7.62 -17.33 64.51
N ASP A 76 6.82 -18.41 64.67
CA ASP A 76 6.91 -19.80 64.17
C ASP A 76 5.52 -20.54 64.21
N ARG A 77 5.30 -21.56 63.34
CA ARG A 77 4.32 -22.70 63.45
C ARG A 77 2.80 -22.42 63.65
N ASP A 78 1.84 -23.36 63.46
CA ASP A 78 1.90 -24.81 63.12
C ASP A 78 0.69 -25.35 62.28
N ARG A 79 0.97 -26.43 61.51
CA ARG A 79 0.18 -27.62 61.04
C ARG A 79 -1.35 -27.70 60.87
N GLY A 80 -1.76 -28.54 59.88
CA GLY A 80 -3.04 -29.32 59.86
C GLY A 80 -3.75 -29.39 58.48
N LEU A 81 -3.25 -30.07 57.44
CA LEU A 81 -3.40 -31.51 57.14
C LEU A 81 -4.82 -32.13 57.22
N ALA A 82 -5.43 -32.42 56.06
CA ALA A 82 -6.13 -33.69 55.76
C ALA A 82 -6.45 -33.84 54.25
N GLN A 83 -6.41 -35.08 53.74
CA GLN A 83 -7.00 -35.51 52.46
C GLN A 83 -7.84 -36.77 52.70
N ARG A 84 -8.94 -36.99 51.94
CA ARG A 84 -9.16 -38.19 51.09
C ARG A 84 -10.57 -38.26 50.48
N ALA A 85 -10.73 -39.15 49.51
CA ALA A 85 -11.89 -39.35 48.63
C ALA A 85 -12.99 -40.25 49.23
N GLY A 86 -14.14 -40.33 48.52
CA GLY A 86 -15.22 -41.30 48.74
C GLY A 86 -16.21 -41.36 47.57
N ASP A 87 -16.59 -42.58 47.15
CA ASP A 87 -17.47 -42.88 46.00
C ASP A 87 -18.96 -42.51 46.16
N GLY A 88 -19.73 -42.48 45.06
CA GLY A 88 -21.20 -42.45 45.15
C GLY A 88 -22.02 -42.37 43.84
N ARG A 89 -22.24 -43.52 43.19
CA ARG A 89 -23.36 -43.93 42.27
C ARG A 89 -24.41 -42.85 41.89
N VAL A 90 -24.62 -42.53 40.62
CA VAL A 90 -25.44 -43.29 39.63
C VAL A 90 -26.89 -43.58 40.07
N LEU A 91 -27.86 -42.95 39.38
CA LEU A 91 -29.20 -43.52 39.09
C LEU A 91 -29.80 -42.90 37.80
N ARG A 92 -30.61 -43.67 37.06
CA ARG A 92 -31.42 -43.24 35.90
C ARG A 92 -32.90 -43.57 36.17
N ALA A 93 -33.81 -42.65 35.88
CA ALA A 93 -35.24 -42.86 35.55
C ALA A 93 -35.97 -41.50 35.47
N HIS A 94 -37.12 -41.32 34.78
CA HIS A 94 -37.58 -41.86 33.49
C HIS A 94 -38.62 -40.85 32.91
N HIS A 95 -39.25 -41.19 31.78
CA HIS A 95 -40.20 -40.32 31.05
C HIS A 95 -41.34 -39.68 31.88
N SER A 96 -41.81 -38.51 31.44
CA SER A 96 -43.15 -38.40 30.82
C SER A 96 -43.33 -37.08 30.07
N SER A 97 -44.37 -37.00 29.24
CA SER A 97 -44.73 -35.82 28.44
C SER A 97 -46.12 -35.30 28.83
N LYS A 98 -46.34 -33.97 28.74
CA LYS A 98 -47.50 -33.33 28.07
C LYS A 98 -47.58 -31.81 28.25
N ARG A 99 -48.11 -31.16 27.21
CA ARG A 99 -48.90 -29.91 27.15
C ARG A 99 -48.48 -28.68 28.01
N SER A 100 -48.00 -27.67 27.27
CA SER A 100 -48.75 -26.41 27.04
C SER A 100 -49.56 -25.79 28.19
N THR A 101 -49.01 -24.74 28.79
CA THR A 101 -49.75 -23.56 29.25
C THR A 101 -48.92 -22.28 29.02
N ARG A 102 -49.57 -21.21 28.52
CA ARG A 102 -49.04 -19.84 28.59
C ARG A 102 -49.46 -19.20 29.93
N PRO A 103 -48.57 -18.47 30.59
CA PRO A 103 -48.96 -17.31 31.40
C PRO A 103 -48.20 -16.05 30.89
N PRO A 104 -48.36 -14.83 31.45
CA PRO A 104 -49.00 -13.78 30.65
C PRO A 104 -48.11 -12.58 30.35
N ASN A 105 -48.56 -11.77 29.38
CA ASN A 105 -47.97 -10.48 29.07
C ASN A 105 -48.18 -9.49 30.24
N ARG A 106 -47.10 -8.83 30.71
CA ARG A 106 -47.19 -7.70 31.66
C ARG A 106 -46.24 -6.59 31.23
N HIS A 107 -46.78 -5.38 31.10
CA HIS A 107 -46.01 -4.18 30.81
C HIS A 107 -45.04 -3.85 31.96
N LEU A 108 -43.79 -3.53 31.61
CA LEU A 108 -42.91 -2.70 32.42
C LEU A 108 -42.40 -1.52 31.58
N THR A 109 -42.33 -0.35 32.20
CA THR A 109 -42.25 0.94 31.51
C THR A 109 -40.88 1.60 31.65
N SER A 110 -40.51 2.39 30.64
CA SER A 110 -39.68 3.60 30.80
C SER A 110 -38.23 3.51 31.36
N ALA A 111 -37.49 2.43 31.08
CA ALA A 111 -36.04 2.37 31.38
C ALA A 111 -35.12 2.77 30.21
N SER A 112 -35.38 2.28 28.99
CA SER A 112 -34.36 2.24 27.90
C SER A 112 -34.15 3.52 27.08
N ASN A 113 -34.97 4.57 27.25
CA ASN A 113 -34.94 5.77 26.39
C ASN A 113 -34.02 6.91 26.89
N ARG A 114 -33.34 6.77 28.03
CA ARG A 114 -32.41 7.83 28.52
C ARG A 114 -30.98 7.70 27.98
N ALA A 115 -30.53 6.52 27.57
CA ALA A 115 -29.19 6.33 26.99
C ALA A 115 -29.04 6.99 25.60
N ARG A 116 -30.06 6.88 24.73
CA ARG A 116 -30.01 7.35 23.33
C ARG A 116 -30.12 8.88 23.14
N ARG A 117 -30.10 9.69 24.21
CA ARG A 117 -30.13 11.17 24.15
C ARG A 117 -28.87 11.89 24.64
N ARG A 118 -27.80 11.17 25.03
CA ARG A 118 -26.52 11.82 25.48
C ARG A 118 -25.35 11.79 24.48
N LEU A 119 -25.46 11.10 23.34
CA LEU A 119 -24.43 11.06 22.29
C LEU A 119 -24.82 11.87 21.02
N ARG A 120 -25.51 13.00 21.19
CA ARG A 120 -25.84 13.94 20.09
C ARG A 120 -25.55 15.41 20.46
N ARG A 121 -24.46 15.65 21.19
CA ARG A 121 -24.00 16.98 21.67
C ARG A 121 -22.46 17.17 21.64
N LEU A 122 -21.73 16.56 20.70
CA LEU A 122 -20.30 16.82 20.45
C LEU A 122 -19.92 16.87 18.95
N ARG A 123 -20.80 17.41 18.10
CA ARG A 123 -20.48 17.91 16.75
C ARG A 123 -21.31 19.17 16.53
N GLY A 124 -20.69 20.35 16.57
CA GLY A 124 -21.43 21.62 16.63
C GLY A 124 -20.60 22.92 16.73
N LEU A 125 -19.31 22.86 16.40
CA LEU A 125 -18.41 24.01 16.17
C LEU A 125 -17.53 23.60 14.97
N HIS A 126 -17.27 24.42 13.94
CA HIS A 126 -17.55 25.84 13.75
C HIS A 126 -18.39 26.08 12.48
N ARG A 127 -19.43 26.94 12.57
CA ARG A 127 -19.90 27.83 11.49
C ARG A 127 -20.54 29.06 12.14
N LEU A 128 -19.85 30.18 12.12
CA LEU A 128 -20.39 31.50 12.45
C LEU A 128 -19.71 32.55 11.57
N HIS A 129 -20.47 33.05 10.59
CA HIS A 129 -20.56 34.42 10.10
C HIS A 129 -21.47 34.39 8.87
N ASP A 130 -22.76 34.69 9.05
CA ASP A 130 -23.51 35.49 8.06
C ASP A 130 -24.91 35.90 8.56
N ARG A 131 -25.14 37.22 8.60
CA ARG A 131 -26.40 38.03 8.56
C ARG A 131 -25.93 39.50 8.59
N HIS A 132 -26.53 40.47 7.91
CA HIS A 132 -27.80 40.52 7.16
C HIS A 132 -27.71 41.67 6.13
N LEU A 133 -28.44 41.60 5.02
CA LEU A 133 -29.38 42.63 4.53
C LEU A 133 -29.95 42.23 3.15
N ASP A 134 -31.19 42.63 2.89
CA ASP A 134 -32.00 42.26 1.70
C ASP A 134 -32.16 43.48 0.74
N PRO A 135 -33.09 43.53 -0.24
CA PRO A 135 -32.93 42.93 -1.56
C PRO A 135 -33.26 43.88 -2.76
N ILE A 136 -33.32 43.30 -3.98
CA ILE A 136 -33.90 43.84 -5.24
C ILE A 136 -33.04 44.83 -6.04
N MET A 137 -32.58 44.38 -7.22
CA MET A 137 -32.79 45.11 -8.49
C MET A 137 -32.98 44.10 -9.64
N ARG A 138 -33.48 44.58 -10.79
CA ARG A 138 -33.94 43.75 -11.91
C ARG A 138 -32.79 43.18 -12.75
N ALA A 139 -33.08 42.11 -13.47
CA ALA A 139 -32.21 41.55 -14.49
C ALA A 139 -31.90 42.58 -15.60
N THR A 140 -30.62 42.66 -15.96
CA THR A 140 -30.18 42.89 -17.33
C THR A 140 -29.55 41.60 -17.80
N ASP A 141 -30.04 41.06 -18.92
CA ASP A 141 -29.46 39.86 -19.52
C ASP A 141 -28.03 40.16 -19.93
N ASN A 142 -27.07 39.40 -19.42
CA ASN A 142 -25.65 39.59 -19.72
C ASN A 142 -25.00 38.22 -19.94
N SER A 143 -25.48 37.53 -20.98
CA SER A 143 -24.90 36.33 -21.55
C SER A 143 -23.54 36.63 -22.20
N MET A 144 -22.59 37.13 -21.42
CA MET A 144 -21.19 37.13 -21.79
C MET A 144 -20.74 35.68 -21.80
N ASN A 145 -20.42 35.18 -23.00
CA ASN A 145 -19.99 33.81 -23.23
C ASN A 145 -18.95 33.40 -22.18
N ALA A 146 -19.28 32.38 -21.38
CA ALA A 146 -18.23 31.56 -20.80
C ALA A 146 -17.50 30.94 -21.98
N THR A 147 -16.29 31.43 -22.28
CA THR A 147 -15.45 30.91 -23.36
C THR A 147 -15.38 29.40 -23.18
N GLU A 148 -15.72 28.63 -24.22
CA GLU A 148 -15.60 27.18 -24.18
C GLU A 148 -14.15 26.86 -23.82
N LYS A 149 -13.97 26.34 -22.60
CA LYS A 149 -12.65 26.17 -22.00
C LYS A 149 -12.04 24.93 -22.61
N ASN A 150 -11.50 25.09 -23.82
CA ASN A 150 -11.01 24.01 -24.66
C ASN A 150 -10.00 23.17 -23.86
N LEU A 151 -10.44 21.98 -23.43
CA LEU A 151 -9.66 21.13 -22.54
C LEU A 151 -8.54 20.46 -23.36
N PRO A 152 -7.36 20.25 -22.77
CA PRO A 152 -6.28 19.55 -23.46
C PRO A 152 -6.73 18.12 -23.80
N THR A 153 -6.40 17.68 -25.01
CA THR A 153 -6.60 16.29 -25.45
C THR A 153 -5.70 15.34 -24.66
N VAL A 154 -6.20 14.14 -24.35
CA VAL A 154 -5.51 13.19 -23.47
C VAL A 154 -5.31 11.85 -24.16
N THR A 155 -4.08 11.34 -24.12
CA THR A 155 -3.81 9.91 -24.29
C THR A 155 -3.65 9.27 -22.92
N PHE A 156 -4.34 8.16 -22.66
CA PHE A 156 -4.24 7.39 -21.42
C PHE A 156 -3.71 5.97 -21.71
N VAL A 157 -2.44 5.74 -21.41
CA VAL A 157 -1.79 4.42 -21.57
C VAL A 157 -1.93 3.60 -20.30
N GLY A 158 -2.46 2.38 -20.41
CA GLY A 158 -2.63 1.44 -19.30
C GLY A 158 -3.98 1.57 -18.59
N ILE A 159 -5.07 1.35 -19.32
CA ILE A 159 -6.46 1.35 -18.81
C ILE A 159 -6.83 0.06 -18.04
N GLY A 160 -5.94 -0.38 -17.15
CA GLY A 160 -6.19 -1.46 -16.19
C GLY A 160 -7.06 -1.03 -15.00
N ALA A 161 -7.05 -1.81 -13.91
CA ALA A 161 -7.96 -1.63 -12.77
C ALA A 161 -7.95 -0.23 -12.10
N ILE A 162 -6.85 0.51 -12.16
CA ILE A 162 -6.76 1.90 -11.70
C ILE A 162 -6.87 2.90 -12.88
N GLY A 163 -6.40 2.53 -14.07
CA GLY A 163 -6.38 3.42 -15.23
C GLY A 163 -7.75 3.64 -15.86
N MET A 164 -8.58 2.60 -15.96
CA MET A 164 -9.95 2.69 -16.46
C MET A 164 -10.78 3.73 -15.69
N PRO A 165 -10.92 3.67 -14.35
CA PRO A 165 -11.67 4.69 -13.61
C PRO A 165 -11.02 6.08 -13.64
N MET A 166 -9.70 6.20 -13.86
CA MET A 166 -9.08 7.51 -14.11
C MET A 166 -9.49 8.08 -15.48
N ALA A 167 -9.39 7.29 -16.55
CA ALA A 167 -9.76 7.70 -17.91
C ALA A 167 -11.26 8.02 -18.01
N HIS A 168 -12.14 7.17 -17.46
CA HIS A 168 -13.59 7.41 -17.37
C HIS A 168 -13.91 8.75 -16.68
N ARG A 169 -13.14 9.12 -15.65
CA ARG A 169 -13.32 10.41 -14.97
C ARG A 169 -12.88 11.62 -15.78
N LEU A 170 -11.91 11.47 -16.68
CA LEU A 170 -11.55 12.55 -17.61
C LEU A 170 -12.66 12.74 -18.65
N VAL A 171 -13.18 11.65 -19.23
CA VAL A 171 -14.35 11.70 -20.13
C VAL A 171 -15.56 12.35 -19.44
N SER A 172 -15.87 11.96 -18.20
CA SER A 172 -16.99 12.56 -17.43
C SER A 172 -16.78 14.03 -17.01
N ARG A 173 -15.61 14.60 -17.29
CA ARG A 173 -15.28 16.02 -17.14
C ARG A 173 -15.15 16.77 -18.48
N GLY A 174 -15.41 16.11 -19.61
CA GLY A 174 -15.38 16.70 -20.94
C GLY A 174 -14.02 16.70 -21.62
N TYR A 175 -13.03 15.97 -21.09
CA TYR A 175 -11.77 15.75 -21.82
C TYR A 175 -12.01 14.77 -22.97
N ASP A 176 -11.41 15.04 -24.13
CA ASP A 176 -11.25 14.03 -25.19
C ASP A 176 -10.14 13.06 -24.77
N VAL A 177 -10.42 11.75 -24.82
CA VAL A 177 -9.55 10.70 -24.28
C VAL A 177 -9.38 9.56 -25.29
N ALA A 178 -8.15 9.41 -25.78
CA ALA A 178 -7.68 8.21 -26.46
C ALA A 178 -7.09 7.23 -25.44
N ALA A 179 -7.50 5.97 -25.47
CA ALA A 179 -7.08 4.95 -24.52
C ALA A 179 -6.16 3.90 -25.19
N VAL A 180 -5.05 3.56 -24.53
CA VAL A 180 -4.03 2.65 -25.08
C VAL A 180 -3.79 1.48 -24.14
N ASP A 181 -4.05 0.25 -24.59
CA ASP A 181 -3.78 -0.98 -23.83
C ASP A 181 -3.72 -2.19 -24.78
N PRO A 182 -2.68 -3.05 -24.71
CA PRO A 182 -2.58 -4.23 -25.56
C PRO A 182 -3.70 -5.26 -25.33
N ASN A 183 -4.36 -5.26 -24.17
CA ASN A 183 -5.48 -6.15 -23.87
C ASN A 183 -6.78 -5.71 -24.56
N PRO A 184 -7.35 -6.51 -25.50
CA PRO A 184 -8.60 -6.15 -26.16
C PRO A 184 -9.79 -6.05 -25.20
N ALA A 185 -9.77 -6.78 -24.08
CA ALA A 185 -10.82 -6.69 -23.05
C ALA A 185 -10.71 -5.44 -22.17
N SER A 186 -9.55 -4.75 -22.14
CA SER A 186 -9.45 -3.39 -21.60
C SER A 186 -10.04 -2.41 -22.62
N ARG A 187 -9.60 -2.49 -23.89
CA ARG A 187 -10.01 -1.58 -24.97
C ARG A 187 -11.53 -1.53 -25.19
N ALA A 188 -12.18 -2.68 -25.29
CA ALA A 188 -13.64 -2.76 -25.46
C ALA A 188 -14.46 -2.15 -24.31
N ARG A 189 -13.87 -1.94 -23.12
CA ARG A 189 -14.51 -1.22 -22.01
C ARG A 189 -14.34 0.29 -22.15
N ALA A 190 -13.18 0.75 -22.60
CA ALA A 190 -12.95 2.17 -22.88
C ALA A 190 -13.81 2.66 -24.07
N GLU A 191 -14.01 1.82 -25.08
CA GLU A 191 -14.95 2.07 -26.19
C GLU A 191 -16.40 2.17 -25.69
N ALA A 192 -16.81 1.32 -24.74
CA ALA A 192 -18.13 1.40 -24.11
C ALA A 192 -18.31 2.66 -23.24
N ASP A 193 -17.22 3.21 -22.70
CA ASP A 193 -17.16 4.51 -22.02
C ASP A 193 -16.98 5.71 -22.99
N GLY A 194 -16.97 5.48 -24.30
CA GLY A 194 -16.93 6.51 -25.35
C GLY A 194 -15.54 6.97 -25.79
N MET A 195 -14.47 6.30 -25.36
CA MET A 195 -13.07 6.61 -25.74
C MET A 195 -12.72 5.98 -27.10
N GLN A 196 -11.86 6.62 -27.87
CA GLN A 196 -11.14 5.92 -28.96
C GLN A 196 -10.12 4.97 -28.35
N SER A 197 -9.90 3.78 -28.93
CA SER A 197 -8.97 2.78 -28.39
C SER A 197 -7.88 2.38 -29.38
N PHE A 198 -6.69 2.13 -28.84
CA PHE A 198 -5.49 1.72 -29.58
C PHE A 198 -4.76 0.62 -28.82
N ASP A 199 -4.14 -0.33 -29.53
CA ASP A 199 -3.31 -1.38 -28.92
C ASP A 199 -1.86 -0.92 -28.65
N ASP A 200 -1.36 0.05 -29.40
CA ASP A 200 -0.02 0.62 -29.26
C ASP A 200 0.01 2.17 -29.32
N MET A 201 0.96 2.77 -28.60
CA MET A 201 1.15 4.22 -28.52
C MET A 201 1.53 4.85 -29.89
N ALA A 202 2.28 4.14 -30.73
CA ALA A 202 2.69 4.61 -32.06
C ALA A 202 1.51 4.69 -33.05
N ALA A 203 0.38 4.04 -32.77
CA ALA A 203 -0.85 4.12 -33.57
C ALA A 203 -1.81 5.23 -33.10
N THR A 204 -1.66 5.71 -31.86
CA THR A 204 -2.56 6.71 -31.24
C THR A 204 -2.33 8.11 -31.83
N PRO A 205 -3.33 9.00 -31.96
CA PRO A 205 -3.11 10.41 -32.31
C PRO A 205 -2.11 11.14 -31.40
N VAL A 206 -1.63 12.30 -31.82
CA VAL A 206 -0.88 13.22 -30.94
C VAL A 206 -1.88 13.97 -30.06
N SER A 207 -1.62 14.01 -28.76
CA SER A 207 -2.44 14.69 -27.75
C SER A 207 -1.59 15.61 -26.86
N ASP A 208 -2.22 16.61 -26.25
CA ASP A 208 -1.55 17.61 -25.40
C ASP A 208 -0.97 17.00 -24.11
N VAL A 209 -1.64 15.98 -23.56
CA VAL A 209 -1.22 15.27 -22.35
C VAL A 209 -1.17 13.77 -22.61
N VAL A 210 -0.17 13.07 -22.05
CA VAL A 210 -0.08 11.60 -22.07
C VAL A 210 0.06 11.08 -20.64
N LEU A 211 -0.95 10.39 -20.11
CA LEU A 211 -0.87 9.71 -18.82
C LEU A 211 -0.41 8.26 -19.02
N VAL A 212 0.59 7.80 -18.26
CA VAL A 212 1.12 6.44 -18.38
C VAL A 212 1.02 5.68 -17.06
N LEU A 213 0.21 4.61 -17.05
CA LEU A 213 -0.10 3.75 -15.89
C LEU A 213 0.10 2.26 -16.20
N VAL A 214 1.33 1.88 -16.52
CA VAL A 214 1.75 0.51 -16.89
C VAL A 214 2.31 -0.29 -15.70
N ALA A 215 2.51 -1.59 -15.89
CA ALA A 215 2.85 -2.51 -14.80
C ALA A 215 4.36 -2.63 -14.51
N THR A 216 5.26 -2.31 -15.45
CA THR A 216 6.73 -2.40 -15.25
C THR A 216 7.49 -1.20 -15.81
N GLY A 217 8.72 -0.97 -15.31
CA GLY A 217 9.60 0.07 -15.87
C GLY A 217 9.96 -0.19 -17.33
N GLN A 218 10.11 -1.45 -17.74
CA GLN A 218 10.33 -1.83 -19.14
C GLN A 218 9.15 -1.39 -20.02
N GLN A 219 7.90 -1.65 -19.59
CA GLN A 219 6.71 -1.20 -20.32
C GLN A 219 6.65 0.33 -20.45
N LEU A 220 7.11 1.08 -19.44
CA LEU A 220 7.17 2.55 -19.53
C LEU A 220 8.20 2.98 -20.58
N LEU A 221 9.40 2.41 -20.56
CA LEU A 221 10.46 2.71 -21.53
C LEU A 221 10.05 2.35 -22.96
N ASP A 222 9.35 1.24 -23.15
CA ASP A 222 8.86 0.82 -24.46
C ASP A 222 7.66 1.67 -24.93
N THR A 223 6.78 2.09 -24.02
CA THR A 223 5.73 3.10 -24.30
C THR A 223 6.34 4.42 -24.78
N VAL A 224 7.39 4.91 -24.12
CA VAL A 224 8.08 6.14 -24.52
C VAL A 224 8.72 5.98 -25.90
N LYS A 225 9.42 4.87 -26.18
CA LYS A 225 9.99 4.61 -27.51
C LYS A 225 8.91 4.64 -28.60
N ALA A 226 7.79 3.93 -28.39
CA ALA A 226 6.67 3.93 -29.34
C ALA A 226 6.06 5.33 -29.53
N GLY A 227 5.95 6.12 -28.45
CA GLY A 227 5.44 7.48 -28.49
C GLY A 227 6.35 8.50 -29.19
N THR A 228 7.68 8.35 -29.15
CA THR A 228 8.62 9.33 -29.71
C THR A 228 9.30 8.92 -31.02
N ALA A 229 9.34 7.63 -31.38
CA ALA A 229 10.21 7.09 -32.44
C ALA A 229 10.14 7.79 -33.82
N ASN A 230 9.00 8.40 -34.19
CA ASN A 230 8.82 9.11 -35.46
C ASN A 230 7.95 10.38 -35.28
N ARG A 231 7.98 11.02 -34.11
CA ARG A 231 7.00 12.04 -33.69
C ARG A 231 7.66 13.18 -32.94
N GLN A 232 7.36 14.43 -33.30
CA GLN A 232 7.65 15.57 -32.43
C GLN A 232 6.70 15.53 -31.22
N VAL A 233 7.26 15.67 -30.03
CA VAL A 233 6.50 15.70 -28.76
C VAL A 233 6.70 17.01 -27.97
N ASP A 234 7.26 18.02 -28.64
CA ASP A 234 7.65 19.36 -28.14
C ASP A 234 6.52 20.19 -27.47
N HIS A 235 5.28 19.73 -27.58
CA HIS A 235 4.09 20.37 -26.99
C HIS A 235 3.37 19.48 -25.98
N GLN A 236 3.84 18.23 -25.78
CA GLN A 236 3.18 17.25 -24.93
C GLN A 236 3.69 17.33 -23.49
N THR A 237 2.79 17.13 -22.53
CA THR A 237 3.17 16.85 -21.13
C THR A 237 2.91 15.38 -20.79
N TRP A 238 3.98 14.64 -20.49
CA TRP A 238 3.92 13.23 -20.13
C TRP A 238 3.88 13.04 -18.61
N VAL A 239 2.84 12.35 -18.12
CA VAL A 239 2.57 12.15 -16.69
C VAL A 239 2.77 10.68 -16.32
N ILE A 240 3.89 10.38 -15.67
CA ILE A 240 4.26 9.03 -15.26
C ILE A 240 3.50 8.67 -13.97
N CYS A 241 2.27 8.22 -14.12
CA CYS A 241 1.40 7.78 -13.01
C CYS A 241 1.78 6.38 -12.48
N SER A 242 2.58 5.65 -13.25
CA SER A 242 3.01 4.27 -12.98
C SER A 242 3.90 4.17 -11.74
N THR A 243 3.78 3.11 -10.95
CA THR A 243 4.79 2.77 -9.92
C THR A 243 5.85 1.83 -10.53
N VAL A 244 6.99 2.39 -10.91
CA VAL A 244 8.06 1.72 -11.69
C VAL A 244 9.44 1.77 -11.04
N GLY A 245 9.63 2.61 -10.01
CA GLY A 245 10.92 2.82 -9.35
C GLY A 245 11.69 4.03 -9.90
N PRO A 246 12.42 4.79 -9.06
CA PRO A 246 13.23 5.95 -9.44
C PRO A 246 14.04 5.80 -10.73
N ARG A 247 14.73 4.67 -10.93
CA ARG A 247 15.59 4.45 -12.10
C ARG A 247 14.81 4.51 -13.41
N ALA A 248 13.71 3.76 -13.53
CA ALA A 248 12.93 3.68 -14.76
C ALA A 248 12.23 5.01 -15.09
N ALA A 249 11.76 5.75 -14.08
CA ALA A 249 11.18 7.08 -14.28
C ALA A 249 12.24 8.12 -14.72
N LYS A 250 13.46 8.07 -14.17
CA LYS A 250 14.58 8.95 -14.58
C LYS A 250 15.02 8.67 -16.02
N GLU A 251 15.11 7.40 -16.42
CA GLU A 251 15.46 6.98 -17.78
C GLU A 251 14.37 7.39 -18.79
N ALA A 252 13.10 7.14 -18.47
CA ALA A 252 11.96 7.57 -19.29
C ALA A 252 11.85 9.10 -19.41
N ALA A 253 12.01 9.84 -18.31
CA ALA A 253 11.98 11.29 -18.30
C ALA A 253 13.10 11.89 -19.15
N LYS A 254 14.31 11.35 -19.05
CA LYS A 254 15.44 11.75 -19.90
C LYS A 254 15.08 11.60 -21.38
N MET A 255 14.59 10.43 -21.80
CA MET A 255 14.23 10.15 -23.20
C MET A 255 13.14 11.09 -23.72
N LEU A 256 12.14 11.42 -22.89
CA LEU A 256 11.06 12.33 -23.22
C LEU A 256 11.55 13.78 -23.39
N THR A 257 12.38 14.27 -22.46
CA THR A 257 12.96 15.63 -22.54
C THR A 257 14.00 15.77 -23.66
N GLU A 258 14.78 14.72 -23.96
CA GLU A 258 15.62 14.65 -25.18
C GLU A 258 14.79 14.61 -26.47
N SER A 259 13.50 14.26 -26.38
CA SER A 259 12.52 14.33 -27.49
C SER A 259 11.66 15.61 -27.45
N GLY A 260 11.96 16.57 -26.57
CA GLY A 260 11.26 17.85 -26.45
C GLY A 260 10.06 17.91 -25.49
N ALA A 261 9.58 16.79 -24.95
CA ALA A 261 8.39 16.76 -24.08
C ALA A 261 8.66 17.25 -22.65
N ALA A 262 7.65 17.90 -22.06
CA ALA A 262 7.59 18.15 -20.62
C ALA A 262 7.24 16.86 -19.87
N VAL A 263 7.80 16.67 -18.67
CA VAL A 263 7.63 15.43 -17.90
C VAL A 263 7.25 15.70 -16.45
N VAL A 264 6.28 14.95 -15.95
CA VAL A 264 5.83 14.97 -14.56
C VAL A 264 5.80 13.53 -14.03
N ASP A 265 6.65 13.21 -13.06
CA ASP A 265 6.65 11.93 -12.34
C ASP A 265 5.59 11.98 -11.24
N ALA A 266 4.44 11.31 -11.40
CA ALA A 266 3.29 11.47 -10.50
C ALA A 266 2.66 10.13 -10.05
N PRO A 267 3.43 9.17 -9.49
CA PRO A 267 2.90 7.90 -9.01
C PRO A 267 1.79 8.06 -7.97
N VAL A 268 0.70 7.33 -8.19
CA VAL A 268 -0.54 7.48 -7.41
C VAL A 268 -0.60 6.59 -6.17
N THR A 269 -1.33 7.05 -5.15
CA THR A 269 -1.78 6.24 -4.00
C THR A 269 -3.26 6.51 -3.68
N GLY A 270 -3.93 5.56 -3.02
CA GLY A 270 -5.39 5.56 -2.79
C GLY A 270 -6.16 4.39 -3.44
N GLY A 271 -5.52 3.63 -4.33
CA GLY A 271 -6.08 2.41 -4.93
C GLY A 271 -7.28 2.63 -5.86
N VAL A 272 -7.96 1.54 -6.23
CA VAL A 272 -9.16 1.57 -7.09
C VAL A 272 -10.27 2.46 -6.50
N PRO A 273 -10.62 2.37 -5.19
CA PRO A 273 -11.66 3.23 -4.61
C PRO A 273 -11.28 4.72 -4.58
N GLY A 274 -9.98 5.05 -4.60
CA GLY A 274 -9.50 6.41 -4.78
C GLY A 274 -9.64 6.88 -6.23
N ALA A 275 -9.31 6.03 -7.20
CA ALA A 275 -9.43 6.33 -8.62
C ALA A 275 -10.88 6.63 -9.03
N GLU A 276 -11.83 5.75 -8.68
CA GLU A 276 -13.26 5.92 -8.97
C GLU A 276 -13.83 7.25 -8.44
N LYS A 277 -13.40 7.66 -7.23
CA LYS A 277 -13.92 8.84 -6.53
C LYS A 277 -13.19 10.12 -6.91
N GLY A 278 -12.05 10.04 -7.59
CA GLY A 278 -11.16 11.18 -7.82
C GLY A 278 -10.54 11.68 -6.53
N MET A 279 -10.08 10.74 -5.71
CA MET A 279 -9.47 10.94 -4.40
C MET A 279 -8.11 10.24 -4.32
N LEU A 280 -7.44 10.09 -5.47
CA LEU A 280 -6.03 9.67 -5.50
C LEU A 280 -5.15 10.78 -4.90
N ARG A 281 -3.98 10.39 -4.38
CA ARG A 281 -2.89 11.32 -4.08
C ARG A 281 -1.75 11.06 -5.04
N PHE A 282 -1.40 12.07 -5.84
CA PHE A 282 -0.29 12.04 -6.79
C PHE A 282 0.97 12.48 -6.05
N LEU A 283 1.96 11.59 -5.96
CA LEU A 283 3.25 11.87 -5.31
C LEU A 283 4.18 12.45 -6.38
N THR A 284 4.09 13.76 -6.57
CA THR A 284 4.46 14.43 -7.84
C THR A 284 5.85 15.04 -7.78
N ALA A 285 6.67 14.85 -8.81
CA ALA A 285 7.91 15.57 -9.03
C ALA A 285 8.09 15.99 -10.50
N GLY A 286 8.53 17.22 -10.72
CA GLY A 286 8.67 17.82 -12.05
C GLY A 286 8.57 19.35 -11.98
N GLU A 287 8.80 20.01 -13.12
CA GLU A 287 8.78 21.48 -13.20
C GLU A 287 7.45 22.07 -12.72
N THR A 288 7.51 23.11 -11.90
CA THR A 288 6.32 23.67 -11.24
C THR A 288 5.31 24.18 -12.28
N THR A 289 5.79 24.80 -13.36
CA THR A 289 4.96 25.27 -14.48
C THR A 289 4.22 24.13 -15.19
N SER A 290 4.88 22.99 -15.41
CA SER A 290 4.26 21.79 -16.01
C SER A 290 3.21 21.16 -15.06
N VAL A 291 3.48 21.13 -13.76
CA VAL A 291 2.52 20.65 -12.75
C VAL A 291 1.31 21.59 -12.64
N GLU A 292 1.52 22.91 -12.71
CA GLU A 292 0.44 23.90 -12.66
C GLU A 292 -0.41 23.95 -13.94
N ALA A 293 0.17 23.71 -15.12
CA ALA A 293 -0.59 23.57 -16.36
C ALA A 293 -1.60 22.41 -16.31
N LEU A 294 -1.29 21.35 -15.57
CA LEU A 294 -2.15 20.18 -15.36
C LEU A 294 -3.14 20.32 -14.20
N ARG A 295 -3.24 21.48 -13.53
CA ARG A 295 -4.03 21.68 -12.30
C ARG A 295 -5.48 21.18 -12.39
N ASP A 296 -6.18 21.50 -13.48
CA ASP A 296 -7.59 21.09 -13.66
C ASP A 296 -7.72 19.58 -13.93
N LEU A 297 -6.75 19.00 -14.66
CA LEU A 297 -6.70 17.57 -14.97
C LEU A 297 -6.43 16.75 -13.71
N PHE A 298 -5.49 17.20 -12.86
CA PHE A 298 -5.28 16.60 -11.55
C PHE A 298 -6.51 16.76 -10.65
N ALA A 299 -7.19 17.92 -10.65
CA ALA A 299 -8.40 18.13 -9.86
C ALA A 299 -9.61 17.25 -10.27
N ALA A 300 -9.61 16.68 -11.48
CA ALA A 300 -10.57 15.63 -11.85
C ALA A 300 -10.28 14.28 -11.15
N LEU A 301 -9.01 14.00 -10.85
CA LEU A 301 -8.48 12.70 -10.44
C LEU A 301 -8.06 12.61 -8.96
N GLY A 302 -7.74 13.72 -8.29
CA GLY A 302 -7.28 13.71 -6.90
C GLY A 302 -6.51 14.96 -6.45
N GLU A 303 -5.62 14.76 -5.46
CA GLU A 303 -4.77 15.78 -4.86
C GLU A 303 -3.32 15.63 -5.33
N VAL A 304 -2.68 16.74 -5.71
CA VAL A 304 -1.24 16.81 -6.00
C VAL A 304 -0.45 17.07 -4.73
N ALA A 305 0.51 16.21 -4.43
CA ALA A 305 1.54 16.45 -3.43
C ALA A 305 2.90 16.62 -4.13
N LEU A 306 3.30 17.88 -4.35
CA LEU A 306 4.60 18.18 -4.97
C LEU A 306 5.74 17.85 -3.99
N VAL A 307 6.67 17.02 -4.45
CA VAL A 307 7.83 16.50 -3.71
C VAL A 307 9.08 17.29 -4.06
N SER A 308 9.35 17.46 -5.36
CA SER A 308 10.49 18.20 -5.89
C SER A 308 10.28 18.57 -7.36
N ASP A 309 11.29 19.19 -7.95
CA ASP A 309 11.47 19.50 -9.37
C ASP A 309 11.95 18.29 -10.22
N ARG A 310 12.44 17.20 -9.60
CA ARG A 310 13.18 16.14 -10.31
C ARG A 310 12.36 14.85 -10.52
N PRO A 311 12.14 14.42 -11.77
CA PRO A 311 11.57 13.10 -12.06
C PRO A 311 12.31 11.95 -11.35
N GLY A 312 11.54 11.01 -10.80
CA GLY A 312 12.02 9.88 -10.00
C GLY A 312 12.03 10.13 -8.49
N ASP A 313 11.93 11.37 -8.01
CA ASP A 313 11.73 11.66 -6.57
C ASP A 313 10.27 11.37 -6.15
N GLY A 314 9.32 11.48 -7.09
CA GLY A 314 7.95 11.00 -6.93
C GLY A 314 7.92 9.49 -6.74
N GLN A 315 8.63 8.74 -7.60
CA GLN A 315 8.85 7.29 -7.41
C GLN A 315 9.53 6.98 -6.07
N ALA A 316 10.56 7.72 -5.66
CA ALA A 316 11.25 7.48 -4.38
C ALA A 316 10.29 7.64 -3.19
N THR A 317 9.46 8.67 -3.22
CA THR A 317 8.40 8.90 -2.23
C THR A 317 7.34 7.79 -2.27
N LYS A 318 7.00 7.29 -3.47
CA LYS A 318 6.10 6.15 -3.65
C LYS A 318 6.71 4.85 -3.10
N ILE A 319 8.02 4.63 -3.22
CA ILE A 319 8.73 3.49 -2.63
C ILE A 319 8.63 3.52 -1.10
N VAL A 320 8.83 4.68 -0.46
CA VAL A 320 8.61 4.84 0.99
C VAL A 320 7.13 4.57 1.36
N ASN A 321 6.17 5.08 0.58
CA ASN A 321 4.75 4.74 0.77
C ASN A 321 4.51 3.22 0.64
N GLN A 322 5.14 2.54 -0.31
CA GLN A 322 4.99 1.10 -0.49
C GLN A 322 5.60 0.30 0.68
N LEU A 323 6.76 0.69 1.23
CA LEU A 323 7.33 0.09 2.44
C LEU A 323 6.30 0.08 3.58
N CYS A 324 5.69 1.24 3.88
CA CYS A 324 4.64 1.35 4.88
C CYS A 324 3.42 0.51 4.51
N SER A 325 2.96 0.56 3.25
CA SER A 325 1.78 -0.18 2.77
C SER A 325 1.93 -1.69 3.00
N SER A 326 3.10 -2.24 2.65
CA SER A 326 3.39 -3.67 2.74
C SER A 326 3.52 -4.17 4.18
N VAL A 327 4.13 -3.38 5.06
CA VAL A 327 4.24 -3.71 6.49
C VAL A 327 2.87 -3.58 7.17
N HIS A 328 2.10 -2.53 6.85
CA HIS A 328 0.78 -2.29 7.45
C HIS A 328 -0.26 -3.35 7.05
N LEU A 329 -0.25 -3.85 5.81
CA LEU A 329 -1.16 -4.93 5.39
C LEU A 329 -0.86 -6.24 6.15
N ALA A 330 0.42 -6.62 6.26
CA ALA A 330 0.82 -7.81 7.01
C ALA A 330 0.50 -7.67 8.52
N ALA A 331 0.79 -6.51 9.12
CA ALA A 331 0.47 -6.24 10.53
C ALA A 331 -1.04 -6.22 10.81
N ALA A 332 -1.87 -5.74 9.88
CA ALA A 332 -3.33 -5.80 10.02
C ALA A 332 -3.85 -7.24 10.01
N ALA A 333 -3.37 -8.06 9.08
CA ALA A 333 -3.68 -9.49 9.03
C ALA A 333 -3.25 -10.22 10.32
N GLU A 334 -2.03 -9.97 10.78
CA GLU A 334 -1.48 -10.54 12.03
C GLU A 334 -2.32 -10.15 13.26
N ALA A 335 -2.70 -8.87 13.40
CA ALA A 335 -3.49 -8.38 14.52
C ALA A 335 -4.91 -8.96 14.55
N ILE A 336 -5.56 -9.14 13.40
CA ILE A 336 -6.92 -9.68 13.29
C ILE A 336 -6.92 -11.21 13.47
N ALA A 337 -5.88 -11.90 12.98
CA ALA A 337 -5.67 -13.31 13.29
C ALA A 337 -5.38 -13.52 14.79
N LEU A 338 -4.56 -12.66 15.41
CA LEU A 338 -4.30 -12.70 16.86
C LEU A 338 -5.58 -12.46 17.69
N ALA A 339 -6.43 -11.51 17.29
CA ALA A 339 -7.73 -11.29 17.93
C ALA A 339 -8.59 -12.57 17.93
N THR A 340 -8.61 -13.29 16.80
CA THR A 340 -9.30 -14.59 16.67
C THR A 340 -8.72 -15.63 17.64
N HIS A 341 -7.39 -15.75 17.72
CA HIS A 341 -6.71 -16.67 18.65
C HIS A 341 -6.92 -16.32 20.13
N LEU A 342 -7.13 -15.04 20.46
CA LEU A 342 -7.50 -14.58 21.81
C LEU A 342 -8.99 -14.77 22.14
N GLY A 343 -9.78 -15.38 21.24
CA GLY A 343 -11.22 -15.59 21.43
C GLY A 343 -12.06 -14.32 21.32
N LEU A 344 -11.52 -13.27 20.70
CA LEU A 344 -12.25 -12.03 20.44
C LEU A 344 -13.05 -12.14 19.14
N ASP A 345 -14.12 -11.34 19.06
CA ASP A 345 -14.88 -11.13 17.83
C ASP A 345 -14.06 -10.25 16.87
N PRO A 346 -13.64 -10.74 15.69
CA PRO A 346 -12.76 -9.96 14.80
C PRO A 346 -13.42 -8.69 14.27
N VAL A 347 -14.72 -8.73 13.95
CA VAL A 347 -15.47 -7.59 13.40
C VAL A 347 -15.62 -6.49 14.44
N LYS A 348 -15.93 -6.85 15.70
CA LYS A 348 -15.93 -5.89 16.82
C LYS A 348 -14.52 -5.35 17.11
N THR A 349 -13.49 -6.18 16.98
CA THR A 349 -12.10 -5.79 17.26
C THR A 349 -11.60 -4.76 16.25
N VAL A 350 -11.84 -4.99 14.95
CA VAL A 350 -11.59 -4.00 13.89
C VAL A 350 -12.36 -2.71 14.18
N GLY A 351 -13.66 -2.78 14.43
CA GLY A 351 -14.50 -1.61 14.72
C GLY A 351 -14.17 -0.84 16.01
N ILE A 352 -13.31 -1.39 16.90
CA ILE A 352 -12.81 -0.72 18.11
C ILE A 352 -11.42 -0.11 17.87
N ILE A 353 -10.56 -0.77 17.10
CA ILE A 353 -9.20 -0.29 16.80
C ILE A 353 -9.22 0.81 15.73
N SER A 354 -10.15 0.73 14.77
CA SER A 354 -10.18 1.60 13.59
C SER A 354 -10.31 3.09 13.91
N GLY A 355 -9.54 3.92 13.18
CA GLY A 355 -9.36 5.34 13.48
C GLY A 355 -8.63 5.66 14.82
N GLY A 356 -8.21 4.64 15.57
CA GLY A 356 -7.38 4.78 16.78
C GLY A 356 -5.88 4.75 16.49
N SER A 357 -5.04 4.95 17.51
CA SER A 357 -3.58 5.02 17.36
C SER A 357 -2.88 3.70 17.01
N GLY A 358 -3.61 2.57 17.03
CA GLY A 358 -3.15 1.27 16.53
C GLY A 358 -3.60 0.96 15.10
N ALA A 359 -4.40 1.82 14.48
CA ALA A 359 -4.89 1.63 13.13
C ALA A 359 -3.89 2.12 12.07
N SER A 360 -4.13 1.70 10.84
CA SER A 360 -3.54 2.23 9.62
C SER A 360 -4.61 2.23 8.52
N TRP A 361 -4.38 2.92 7.40
CA TRP A 361 -5.32 2.87 6.28
C TRP A 361 -5.61 1.43 5.79
N PHE A 362 -4.60 0.55 5.80
CA PHE A 362 -4.78 -0.86 5.45
C PHE A 362 -5.58 -1.63 6.51
N PHE A 363 -5.43 -1.31 7.79
CA PHE A 363 -6.28 -1.88 8.84
C PHE A 363 -7.74 -1.42 8.69
N ASP A 364 -7.97 -0.13 8.46
CA ASP A 364 -9.32 0.44 8.38
C ASP A 364 -10.09 0.02 7.12
N GLU A 365 -9.41 -0.19 5.99
CA GLU A 365 -10.05 -0.55 4.72
C GLU A 365 -10.09 -2.08 4.49
N ARG A 366 -8.98 -2.79 4.75
CA ARG A 366 -8.93 -4.26 4.56
C ARG A 366 -9.47 -5.03 5.76
N GLY A 367 -9.35 -4.48 6.97
CA GLY A 367 -9.73 -5.14 8.21
C GLY A 367 -11.16 -5.69 8.25
N PRO A 368 -12.18 -4.97 7.78
CA PRO A 368 -13.55 -5.50 7.68
C PRO A 368 -13.61 -6.79 6.84
N ARG A 369 -12.95 -6.82 5.68
CA ARG A 369 -12.90 -7.99 4.78
C ARG A 369 -12.01 -9.12 5.29
N MET A 370 -11.02 -8.81 6.13
CA MET A 370 -10.23 -9.80 6.89
C MET A 370 -11.04 -10.42 8.05
N ALA A 371 -11.95 -9.66 8.66
CA ALA A 371 -12.71 -10.07 9.84
C ALA A 371 -13.93 -10.95 9.51
N GLU A 372 -14.44 -10.91 8.28
CA GLU A 372 -15.54 -11.75 7.78
C GLU A 372 -15.07 -13.17 7.43
N LEU A 373 -14.54 -13.88 8.43
CA LEU A 373 -13.97 -15.22 8.28
C LEU A 373 -14.96 -16.20 7.61
N GLY A 374 -14.52 -16.81 6.51
CA GLY A 374 -15.29 -17.78 5.74
C GLY A 374 -16.03 -17.20 4.52
N THR A 375 -16.01 -15.88 4.31
CA THR A 375 -16.43 -15.28 3.03
C THR A 375 -15.28 -15.29 2.01
N VAL A 376 -15.61 -15.15 0.73
CA VAL A 376 -14.67 -14.78 -0.33
C VAL A 376 -15.06 -13.38 -0.78
N PRO A 377 -14.27 -12.33 -0.50
CA PRO A 377 -14.60 -10.97 -0.89
C PRO A 377 -14.36 -10.74 -2.38
N ASP A 378 -15.04 -9.73 -2.93
CA ASP A 378 -14.72 -9.20 -4.26
C ASP A 378 -13.27 -8.72 -4.34
N VAL A 379 -12.63 -8.95 -5.49
CA VAL A 379 -11.22 -8.62 -5.73
C VAL A 379 -11.07 -7.13 -6.07
N LEU A 380 -11.13 -6.28 -5.04
CA LEU A 380 -10.95 -4.83 -5.19
C LEU A 380 -9.47 -4.45 -5.38
N THR A 381 -8.53 -5.24 -4.88
CA THR A 381 -7.09 -5.09 -5.16
C THR A 381 -6.42 -6.46 -5.05
N ARG A 382 -5.83 -6.97 -6.14
CA ARG A 382 -5.10 -8.25 -6.12
C ARG A 382 -3.86 -8.18 -5.23
N LEU A 383 -3.63 -9.21 -4.42
CA LEU A 383 -2.46 -9.32 -3.55
C LEU A 383 -1.13 -9.24 -4.32
N ALA A 384 -1.10 -9.69 -5.58
CA ALA A 384 -0.01 -9.54 -6.53
C ALA A 384 0.49 -8.10 -6.68
N ILE A 385 -0.39 -7.09 -6.56
CA ILE A 385 -0.04 -5.67 -6.71
C ILE A 385 0.86 -5.21 -5.56
N LEU A 386 0.53 -5.63 -4.33
CA LEU A 386 1.33 -5.35 -3.14
C LEU A 386 2.61 -6.21 -3.14
N ALA A 387 2.53 -7.47 -3.55
CA ALA A 387 3.68 -8.36 -3.71
C ALA A 387 4.73 -7.79 -4.70
N LYS A 388 4.29 -7.22 -5.84
CA LYS A 388 5.16 -6.47 -6.76
C LYS A 388 5.80 -5.27 -6.07
N GLY A 389 5.03 -4.52 -5.28
CA GLY A 389 5.54 -3.42 -4.47
C GLY A 389 6.71 -3.84 -3.57
N ASN A 390 6.63 -5.02 -2.95
CA ASN A 390 7.70 -5.58 -2.11
C ASN A 390 8.98 -5.93 -2.86
N GLY A 391 8.89 -6.15 -4.19
CA GLY A 391 10.04 -6.31 -5.07
C GLY A 391 10.79 -5.00 -5.19
N LEU A 392 10.12 -3.99 -5.78
CA LEU A 392 10.67 -2.65 -6.00
C LEU A 392 11.26 -2.02 -4.72
N VAL A 393 10.56 -2.11 -3.57
CA VAL A 393 11.07 -1.53 -2.31
C VAL A 393 12.35 -2.25 -1.83
N HIS A 394 12.48 -3.55 -2.08
CA HIS A 394 13.66 -4.32 -1.70
C HIS A 394 14.82 -4.15 -2.68
N GLU A 395 14.53 -4.01 -3.98
CA GLU A 395 15.49 -3.68 -5.03
C GLU A 395 16.12 -2.30 -4.76
N GLU A 396 15.30 -1.27 -4.58
CA GLU A 396 15.75 0.09 -4.26
C GLU A 396 16.47 0.15 -2.90
N ALA A 397 16.01 -0.60 -1.89
CA ALA A 397 16.71 -0.69 -0.61
C ALA A 397 18.08 -1.36 -0.73
N ALA A 398 18.22 -2.40 -1.55
CA ALA A 398 19.51 -3.06 -1.81
C ALA A 398 20.47 -2.14 -2.59
N GLU A 399 19.98 -1.43 -3.62
CA GLU A 399 20.77 -0.49 -4.42
C GLU A 399 21.32 0.68 -3.57
N HIS A 400 20.56 1.15 -2.58
CA HIS A 400 20.95 2.25 -1.68
C HIS A 400 21.50 1.80 -0.32
N GLY A 401 21.70 0.49 -0.08
CA GLY A 401 22.22 -0.05 1.18
C GLY A 401 21.32 0.15 2.41
N ALA A 402 20.01 0.35 2.22
CA ALA A 402 19.04 0.62 3.27
C ALA A 402 18.55 -0.67 3.96
N HIS A 403 18.66 -0.71 5.29
CA HIS A 403 18.22 -1.85 6.10
C HIS A 403 16.70 -1.81 6.36
N VAL A 404 15.96 -2.78 5.82
CA VAL A 404 14.46 -2.82 5.82
C VAL A 404 13.88 -4.07 6.51
N PRO A 405 14.23 -4.39 7.77
CA PRO A 405 13.93 -5.67 8.40
C PRO A 405 12.43 -5.96 8.57
N LEU A 406 11.60 -4.92 8.72
CA LEU A 406 10.13 -5.07 8.78
C LEU A 406 9.55 -5.52 7.42
N LEU A 407 10.14 -5.07 6.30
CA LEU A 407 9.77 -5.55 4.97
C LEU A 407 10.19 -7.01 4.79
N GLU A 408 11.35 -7.41 5.30
CA GLU A 408 11.83 -8.80 5.22
C GLU A 408 10.94 -9.75 6.04
N ALA A 409 10.45 -9.31 7.20
CA ALA A 409 9.43 -10.03 7.96
C ALA A 409 8.10 -10.12 7.18
N ALA A 410 7.58 -9.00 6.68
CA ALA A 410 6.34 -8.97 5.91
C ALA A 410 6.41 -9.81 4.62
N LYS A 411 7.53 -9.74 3.88
CA LYS A 411 7.76 -10.48 2.62
C LYS A 411 7.56 -11.99 2.76
N LYS A 412 7.88 -12.57 3.92
CA LYS A 412 7.63 -14.00 4.21
C LYS A 412 6.14 -14.34 4.15
N GLN A 413 5.25 -13.43 4.54
CA GLN A 413 3.81 -13.63 4.43
C GLN A 413 3.32 -13.52 3.00
N TYR A 414 3.86 -12.60 2.19
CA TYR A 414 3.55 -12.56 0.75
C TYR A 414 4.07 -13.79 -0.01
N GLN A 415 5.24 -14.31 0.38
CA GLN A 415 5.76 -15.60 -0.12
C GLN A 415 4.84 -16.76 0.29
N ARG A 416 4.44 -16.84 1.57
CA ARG A 416 3.49 -17.84 2.05
C ARG A 416 2.12 -17.74 1.37
N ALA A 417 1.66 -16.52 1.06
CA ALA A 417 0.43 -16.31 0.31
C ALA A 417 0.56 -16.78 -1.15
N ALA A 418 1.74 -16.66 -1.77
CA ALA A 418 2.03 -17.22 -3.10
C ALA A 418 2.05 -18.76 -3.09
N GLU A 419 2.65 -19.39 -2.07
CA GLU A 419 2.60 -20.85 -1.86
C GLU A 419 1.14 -21.37 -1.73
N LEU A 420 0.27 -20.57 -1.11
CA LEU A 420 -1.16 -20.84 -0.96
C LEU A 420 -2.02 -20.41 -2.18
N GLY A 421 -1.40 -19.94 -3.27
CA GLY A 421 -2.09 -19.55 -4.51
C GLY A 421 -2.90 -18.24 -4.44
N LEU A 422 -2.66 -17.39 -3.43
CA LEU A 422 -3.52 -16.24 -3.10
C LEU A 422 -3.17 -14.93 -3.84
N LEU A 423 -2.18 -14.93 -4.75
CA LEU A 423 -1.73 -13.69 -5.41
C LEU A 423 -2.82 -13.01 -6.24
N GLU A 424 -3.69 -13.77 -6.88
CA GLU A 424 -4.81 -13.24 -7.68
C GLU A 424 -6.10 -13.02 -6.87
N ALA A 425 -6.10 -13.39 -5.59
CA ALA A 425 -7.17 -13.04 -4.66
C ALA A 425 -7.04 -11.59 -4.17
N ASP A 426 -8.09 -11.07 -3.53
CA ASP A 426 -8.04 -9.77 -2.87
C ASP A 426 -6.95 -9.72 -1.80
N ASP A 427 -6.29 -8.57 -1.65
CA ASP A 427 -5.15 -8.40 -0.75
C ASP A 427 -5.51 -8.55 0.75
N SER A 428 -6.79 -8.45 1.13
CA SER A 428 -7.29 -8.88 2.45
C SER A 428 -7.03 -10.37 2.74
N GLN A 429 -6.98 -11.23 1.71
CA GLN A 429 -6.84 -12.68 1.86
C GLN A 429 -5.46 -13.12 2.37
N ILE A 430 -4.47 -12.21 2.48
CA ILE A 430 -3.20 -12.50 3.16
C ILE A 430 -3.39 -12.94 4.62
N ILE A 431 -4.51 -12.61 5.28
CA ILE A 431 -4.82 -13.16 6.63
C ILE A 431 -4.84 -14.68 6.68
N ARG A 432 -5.09 -15.36 5.55
CA ARG A 432 -5.05 -16.82 5.46
C ARG A 432 -3.65 -17.42 5.68
N THR A 433 -2.57 -16.64 5.67
CA THR A 433 -1.23 -17.13 6.06
C THR A 433 -1.05 -17.24 7.58
N TYR A 434 -1.96 -16.64 8.36
CA TYR A 434 -1.96 -16.59 9.82
C TYR A 434 -3.03 -17.48 10.47
N LEU A 435 -3.81 -18.21 9.66
CA LEU A 435 -4.96 -19.03 10.10
C LEU A 435 -4.84 -20.51 9.71
N THR A 436 -3.66 -20.95 9.25
CA THR A 436 -3.34 -22.34 8.83
C THR A 436 -2.34 -23.01 9.77
#